data_AF-A0A965DL01-F1
#
_entry.id   AF-A0A965DL01-F1
#
_cell.length_a   1.000
_cell.length_b   1.000
_cell.length_c   1.000
_cell.angle_alpha   90.00
_cell.angle_beta   90.00
_cell.angle_gamma   90.00
#
_symmetry.space_group_name_H-M   'P 1'
#
loop_
_entity.id
_entity.type
_entity.pdbx_description
1 polymer ?
#
loop_
_entity_poly.entity_id
_entity_poly.type
_entity_poly.pdbx_seq_one_letter_code
_entity_poly.pdbx_strand_id
1 'polypeptide(L)'
;MDTIWLNWINEPIFVDKGITDIQKRKHAYVYFCIEGLIPFLKSQDYIFEGSSMELAAKLLRLVYHIYKDHRVEPINHERDFEEDQFDLYCHTFDALAWEHFWDTWEGFQDFEPGAFGHEFRTMLPTFVYSWLDLENSPPAYRLHQELVELMEEEEATKGRDDPYLQETHTRDYQDRHWH
;
A
#
# COMPACT_ATOMS: atom_id res chain seq x y z
N MET A 1 -8.23 19.51 -16.96
CA MET A 1 -8.35 19.17 -15.52
C MET A 1 -9.79 18.80 -15.26
N ASP A 2 -10.02 17.67 -14.62
CA ASP A 2 -11.36 17.23 -14.20
C ASP A 2 -11.92 18.23 -13.17
N THR A 3 -13.10 18.79 -13.44
CA THR A 3 -13.78 19.75 -12.55
C THR A 3 -14.09 19.11 -11.19
N ILE A 4 -14.29 17.79 -11.15
CA ILE A 4 -14.54 17.03 -9.93
C ILE A 4 -13.30 17.03 -9.03
N TRP A 5 -12.13 16.76 -9.59
CA TRP A 5 -10.85 16.83 -8.87
C TRP A 5 -10.61 18.21 -8.26
N LEU A 6 -10.77 19.27 -9.06
CA LEU A 6 -10.53 20.64 -8.60
C LEU A 6 -11.45 21.05 -7.46
N ASN A 7 -12.71 20.65 -7.49
CA ASN A 7 -13.65 20.91 -6.40
C ASN A 7 -13.21 20.15 -5.14
N TRP A 8 -12.99 18.84 -5.26
CA TRP A 8 -12.66 17.96 -4.15
C TRP A 8 -11.37 18.34 -3.42
N ILE A 9 -10.29 18.71 -4.12
CA ILE A 9 -9.03 19.10 -3.46
C ILE A 9 -9.10 20.43 -2.71
N ASN A 10 -10.09 21.27 -3.04
CA ASN A 10 -10.30 22.59 -2.43
C ASN A 10 -11.41 22.56 -1.37
N GLU A 11 -12.07 21.42 -1.16
CA GLU A 11 -13.07 21.26 -0.11
C GLU A 11 -12.46 21.49 1.27
N PRO A 12 -13.20 22.14 2.17
CA PRO A 12 -12.80 22.31 3.56
C PRO A 12 -12.76 20.97 4.29
N ILE A 13 -11.71 20.74 5.07
CA ILE A 13 -11.54 19.58 5.94
C ILE A 13 -10.99 19.98 7.30
N PHE A 14 -11.39 19.25 8.33
CA PHE A 14 -10.87 19.40 9.69
C PHE A 14 -9.73 18.41 9.99
N VAL A 15 -8.71 18.90 10.70
CA VAL A 15 -7.56 18.11 11.16
C VAL A 15 -7.27 18.46 12.62
N ASP A 16 -7.57 17.55 13.55
CA ASP A 16 -7.35 17.75 14.98
C ASP A 16 -5.88 17.54 15.41
N LYS A 17 -4.97 18.37 14.88
CA LYS A 17 -3.52 18.36 15.19
C LYS A 17 -2.95 19.74 15.46
N GLY A 18 -3.60 20.47 16.35
CA GLY A 18 -3.18 21.84 16.68
C GLY A 18 -3.44 22.85 15.56
N ILE A 19 -4.11 22.42 14.48
CA ILE A 19 -4.65 23.30 13.45
C ILE A 19 -6.09 23.64 13.86
N THR A 20 -6.30 24.88 14.30
CA THR A 20 -7.63 25.34 14.73
C THR A 20 -8.56 25.69 13.56
N ASP A 21 -8.01 25.81 12.35
CA ASP A 21 -8.71 26.31 11.18
C ASP A 21 -8.96 25.20 10.16
N ILE A 22 -10.18 25.17 9.64
CA ILE A 22 -10.56 24.35 8.48
C ILE A 22 -9.59 24.63 7.32
N GLN A 23 -8.87 23.59 6.89
CA GLN A 23 -7.92 23.68 5.77
C GLN A 23 -8.58 23.20 4.48
N LYS A 24 -8.03 23.60 3.34
CA LYS A 24 -8.35 22.92 2.08
C LYS A 24 -7.76 21.51 2.12
N ARG A 25 -8.51 20.53 1.63
CA ARG A 25 -8.11 19.11 1.61
C ARG A 25 -6.68 18.89 1.12
N LYS A 26 -6.27 19.52 0.01
CA LYS A 26 -4.89 19.43 -0.49
C LYS A 26 -3.82 19.84 0.53
N HIS A 27 -4.07 20.87 1.34
CA HIS A 27 -3.10 21.33 2.34
C HIS A 27 -3.06 20.35 3.51
N ALA A 28 -4.21 19.80 3.91
CA ALA A 28 -4.31 18.80 4.97
C ALA A 28 -3.51 17.53 4.63
N TYR A 29 -3.64 17.00 3.40
CA TYR A 29 -2.87 15.81 2.98
C TYR A 29 -1.38 16.09 2.78
N VAL A 30 -1.02 17.28 2.31
CA VAL A 30 0.40 17.69 2.25
C VAL A 30 0.98 17.77 3.65
N TYR A 31 0.25 18.35 4.61
CA TYR A 31 0.64 18.42 6.02
C TYR A 31 0.78 17.01 6.62
N PHE A 32 -0.21 16.14 6.43
CA PHE A 32 -0.15 14.74 6.85
C PHE A 32 1.11 14.02 6.32
N CYS A 33 1.42 14.20 5.03
CA CYS A 33 2.57 13.54 4.43
C CYS A 33 3.91 14.08 4.99
N ILE A 34 4.05 15.40 5.06
CA ILE A 34 5.33 16.05 5.40
C ILE A 34 5.61 16.03 6.90
N GLU A 35 4.59 16.22 7.74
CA GLU A 35 4.73 16.34 9.20
C GLU A 35 4.38 15.04 9.92
N GLY A 36 3.76 14.08 9.23
CA GLY A 36 3.36 12.78 9.79
C GLY A 36 4.10 11.63 9.16
N LEU A 37 3.64 11.25 7.96
CA LEU A 37 4.04 10.00 7.30
C LEU A 37 5.54 9.91 7.06
N ILE A 38 6.14 10.94 6.47
CA ILE A 38 7.58 10.95 6.16
C ILE A 38 8.44 10.94 7.44
N PRO A 39 8.20 11.80 8.46
CA PRO A 39 8.92 11.72 9.72
C PRO A 39 8.78 10.37 10.42
N PHE A 40 7.58 9.80 10.44
CA PHE A 40 7.34 8.46 10.99
C PHE A 40 8.22 7.42 10.30
N LEU A 41 8.20 7.35 8.97
CA LEU A 41 8.95 6.34 8.21
C LEU A 41 10.47 6.55 8.34
N LYS A 42 10.93 7.80 8.37
CA LYS A 42 12.35 8.11 8.66
C LYS A 42 12.77 7.70 10.07
N SER A 43 11.87 7.75 11.06
CA SER A 43 12.16 7.26 12.42
C SER A 43 12.36 5.74 12.48
N GLN A 44 11.89 5.02 11.45
CA GLN A 44 12.06 3.59 11.25
C GLN A 44 13.19 3.29 10.24
N ASP A 45 14.08 4.26 10.01
CA ASP A 45 15.22 4.18 9.10
C ASP A 45 14.88 3.94 7.61
N TYR A 46 13.64 4.23 7.18
CA TYR A 46 13.25 4.15 5.76
C TYR A 46 13.71 5.38 4.96
N ILE A 47 14.16 5.13 3.73
CA ILE A 47 14.52 6.14 2.73
C ILE A 47 13.55 6.06 1.54
N PHE A 48 13.18 7.21 0.99
CA PHE A 48 12.28 7.33 -0.16
C PHE A 48 13.02 7.69 -1.43
N GLU A 49 12.49 7.18 -2.54
CA GLU A 49 12.79 7.68 -3.88
C GLU A 49 12.10 9.05 -4.07
N GLY A 50 12.84 10.04 -4.58
CA GLY A 50 12.31 11.36 -4.91
C GLY A 50 12.18 12.34 -3.73
N SER A 51 11.47 13.44 -3.96
CA SER A 51 11.34 14.52 -2.98
C SER A 51 10.09 14.36 -2.10
N SER A 52 10.12 14.89 -0.87
CA SER A 52 8.95 14.87 0.03
C SER A 52 7.71 15.53 -0.58
N MET A 53 7.89 16.56 -1.40
CA MET A 53 6.78 17.23 -2.10
C MET A 53 6.20 16.38 -3.22
N GLU A 54 7.04 15.63 -3.92
CA GLU A 54 6.61 14.69 -4.94
C GLU A 54 5.80 13.55 -4.33
N LEU A 55 6.28 12.97 -3.22
CA LEU A 55 5.55 11.96 -2.47
C LEU A 55 4.19 12.49 -1.99
N ALA A 56 4.15 13.70 -1.43
CA ALA A 56 2.89 14.34 -1.01
C ALA A 56 1.92 14.57 -2.17
N ALA A 57 2.41 14.99 -3.34
CA ALA A 57 1.58 15.18 -4.52
C ALA A 57 1.02 13.85 -5.05
N LYS A 58 1.79 12.76 -4.96
CA LYS A 58 1.39 11.42 -5.39
C LYS A 58 0.42 10.78 -4.41
N LEU A 59 0.63 10.98 -3.11
CA LEU A 59 -0.32 10.60 -2.07
C LEU A 59 -1.68 11.28 -2.30
N LEU A 60 -1.69 12.59 -2.54
CA LEU A 60 -2.95 13.30 -2.81
C LEU A 60 -3.72 12.73 -4.02
N ARG A 61 -3.00 12.23 -5.04
CA ARG A 61 -3.62 11.54 -6.17
C ARG A 61 -4.18 10.18 -5.78
N LEU A 62 -3.43 9.36 -5.03
CA LEU A 62 -3.93 8.09 -4.48
C LEU A 62 -5.25 8.28 -3.75
N VAL A 63 -5.27 9.21 -2.80
CA VAL A 63 -6.43 9.50 -1.96
C VAL A 63 -7.65 9.85 -2.80
N TYR A 64 -7.46 10.63 -3.86
CA TYR A 64 -8.55 10.95 -4.77
C TYR A 64 -9.05 9.76 -5.58
N HIS A 65 -8.15 8.87 -6.02
CA HIS A 65 -8.55 7.64 -6.70
C HIS A 65 -9.39 6.75 -5.79
N ILE A 66 -8.98 6.60 -4.52
CA ILE A 66 -9.77 5.89 -3.50
C ILE A 66 -11.15 6.55 -3.34
N TYR A 67 -11.18 7.88 -3.22
CA TYR A 67 -12.43 8.64 -3.09
C TYR A 67 -13.38 8.47 -4.29
N LYS A 68 -12.83 8.45 -5.51
CA LYS A 68 -13.62 8.48 -6.74
C LYS A 68 -14.10 7.11 -7.16
N ASP A 69 -13.21 6.13 -7.14
CA ASP A 69 -13.40 4.87 -7.84
C ASP A 69 -13.49 3.66 -6.88
N HIS A 70 -13.23 3.83 -5.57
CA HIS A 70 -13.13 2.75 -4.58
C HIS A 70 -12.25 1.57 -5.03
N ARG A 71 -11.34 1.85 -5.97
CA ARG A 71 -10.45 0.90 -6.64
C ARG A 71 -9.15 1.62 -6.89
N VAL A 72 -8.04 0.94 -6.62
CA VAL A 72 -6.71 1.52 -6.81
C VAL A 72 -6.11 0.97 -8.08
N GLU A 73 -5.72 1.86 -9.00
CA GLU A 73 -4.75 1.49 -10.03
C GLU A 73 -3.35 1.51 -9.41
N PRO A 74 -2.50 0.48 -9.64
CA PRO A 74 -1.15 0.43 -9.09
C PRO A 74 -0.37 1.70 -9.46
N ILE A 75 0.17 2.37 -8.44
CA ILE A 75 0.82 3.69 -8.61
C ILE A 75 2.25 3.55 -9.17
N ASN A 76 2.79 2.34 -9.25
CA ASN A 76 4.06 2.06 -9.89
C ASN A 76 3.99 0.69 -10.59
N HIS A 77 3.88 0.68 -11.93
CA HIS A 77 3.73 -0.52 -12.76
C HIS A 77 4.91 -1.52 -12.68
N GLU A 78 6.00 -1.17 -11.99
CA GLU A 78 7.17 -2.06 -11.82
C GLU A 78 7.08 -2.93 -10.57
N ARG A 79 6.17 -2.63 -9.62
CA ARG A 79 5.96 -3.38 -8.38
C ARG A 79 4.46 -3.66 -8.22
N ASP A 80 3.89 -4.45 -9.14
CA ASP A 80 2.50 -4.90 -9.06
C ASP A 80 2.37 -5.97 -7.96
N PHE A 81 1.63 -5.67 -6.90
CA PHE A 81 1.22 -6.63 -5.87
C PHE A 81 -0.29 -6.85 -5.99
N GLU A 82 -0.74 -8.09 -5.87
CA GLU A 82 -2.18 -8.43 -5.87
C GLU A 82 -2.84 -7.91 -4.58
N GLU A 83 -4.09 -7.41 -4.69
CA GLU A 83 -4.85 -6.83 -3.58
C GLU A 83 -5.00 -7.76 -2.36
N ASP A 84 -4.84 -9.09 -2.52
CA ASP A 84 -4.98 -10.08 -1.45
C ASP A 84 -3.70 -10.26 -0.60
N GLN A 85 -2.56 -9.68 -1.01
CA GLN A 85 -1.29 -9.71 -0.26
C GLN A 85 -1.20 -8.57 0.77
N PHE A 86 -2.33 -7.92 1.04
CA PHE A 86 -2.44 -6.69 1.83
C PHE A 86 -2.07 -6.86 3.32
N ASP A 87 -2.41 -8.00 3.90
CA ASP A 87 -2.14 -8.26 5.33
C ASP A 87 -0.63 -8.38 5.64
N LEU A 88 0.20 -8.72 4.64
CA LEU A 88 1.64 -8.92 4.81
C LEU A 88 2.39 -7.63 5.22
N TYR A 89 1.97 -6.47 4.71
CA TYR A 89 2.65 -5.21 4.98
C TYR A 89 2.47 -4.75 6.43
N CYS A 90 1.31 -5.01 7.02
CA CYS A 90 1.03 -4.71 8.43
C CYS A 90 1.91 -5.53 9.39
N HIS A 91 2.46 -6.66 8.94
CA HIS A 91 3.39 -7.49 9.71
C HIS A 91 4.85 -7.06 9.59
N THR A 92 5.19 -6.24 8.59
CA THR A 92 6.57 -5.88 8.28
C THR A 92 6.97 -4.49 8.77
N PHE A 93 6.01 -3.59 8.94
CA PHE A 93 6.20 -2.40 9.77
C PHE A 93 6.07 -2.83 11.23
N ASP A 94 6.80 -2.18 12.14
CA ASP A 94 6.55 -2.36 13.57
C ASP A 94 5.08 -2.03 13.83
N ALA A 95 4.26 -3.07 14.03
CA ALA A 95 2.81 -2.93 14.13
C ALA A 95 2.42 -2.00 15.28
N LEU A 96 3.18 -2.00 16.38
CA LEU A 96 2.92 -1.08 17.50
C LEU A 96 3.24 0.36 17.12
N ALA A 97 4.33 0.58 16.37
CA ALA A 97 4.68 1.90 15.88
C ALA A 97 3.66 2.40 14.84
N TRP A 98 3.14 1.50 14.00
CA TRP A 98 2.12 1.81 12.99
C TRP A 98 0.77 2.16 13.61
N GLU A 99 0.32 1.38 14.61
CA GLU A 99 -0.89 1.74 15.36
C GLU A 99 -0.71 3.08 16.08
N HIS A 100 0.45 3.31 16.71
CA HIS A 100 0.72 4.58 17.38
C HIS A 100 0.77 5.79 16.42
N PHE A 101 1.21 5.56 15.18
CA PHE A 101 1.12 6.55 14.12
C PHE A 101 -0.34 6.94 13.85
N TRP A 102 -1.27 5.99 13.85
CA TRP A 102 -2.71 6.24 13.64
C TRP A 102 -3.48 6.75 14.86
N ASP A 103 -2.93 6.60 16.07
CA ASP A 103 -3.41 7.26 17.30
C ASP A 103 -2.97 8.75 17.35
N THR A 104 -1.73 9.02 16.95
CA THR A 104 -1.41 10.31 16.32
C THR A 104 -2.30 10.41 15.08
N TRP A 105 -2.52 11.48 14.36
CA TRP A 105 -3.56 11.54 13.29
C TRP A 105 -5.04 11.14 13.58
N GLU A 106 -5.39 10.56 14.75
CA GLU A 106 -6.78 10.47 15.21
C GLU A 106 -7.37 11.90 15.24
N GLY A 107 -8.52 12.10 14.59
CA GLY A 107 -9.15 13.42 14.40
C GLY A 107 -8.85 14.11 13.06
N PHE A 108 -8.14 13.46 12.13
CA PHE A 108 -8.21 13.83 10.71
C PHE A 108 -9.55 13.34 10.14
N GLN A 109 -10.41 14.25 9.70
CA GLN A 109 -11.81 13.94 9.35
C GLN A 109 -11.96 12.83 8.30
N ASP A 110 -11.13 12.83 7.27
CA ASP A 110 -11.16 11.81 6.21
C ASP A 110 -10.63 10.43 6.69
N PHE A 111 -10.00 10.34 7.86
CA PHE A 111 -9.52 9.07 8.46
C PHE A 111 -10.46 8.50 9.53
N GLU A 112 -11.59 9.18 9.78
CA GLU A 112 -12.62 8.69 10.69
C GLU A 112 -13.18 7.34 10.23
N PRO A 113 -13.65 6.48 11.16
CA PRO A 113 -14.12 5.14 10.84
C PRO A 113 -15.32 5.19 9.87
N GLY A 114 -15.02 4.91 8.60
CA GLY A 114 -15.94 4.78 7.47
C GLY A 114 -15.24 4.06 6.32
N ALA A 115 -15.98 3.69 5.27
CA ALA A 115 -15.44 2.88 4.16
C ALA A 115 -14.19 3.52 3.53
N PHE A 116 -14.24 4.83 3.27
CA PHE A 116 -13.12 5.58 2.72
C PHE A 116 -11.88 5.58 3.63
N GLY A 117 -12.06 5.88 4.93
CA GLY A 117 -10.96 5.93 5.88
C GLY A 117 -10.30 4.56 6.07
N HIS A 118 -11.11 3.49 6.07
CA HIS A 118 -10.61 2.12 6.09
C HIS A 118 -9.82 1.78 4.83
N GLU A 119 -10.39 2.03 3.63
CA GLU A 119 -9.70 1.81 2.36
C GLU A 119 -8.39 2.59 2.28
N PHE A 120 -8.35 3.85 2.74
CA PHE A 120 -7.12 4.63 2.77
C PHE A 120 -6.05 4.05 3.72
N ARG A 121 -6.43 3.69 4.95
CA ARG A 121 -5.52 3.07 5.93
C ARG A 121 -4.94 1.76 5.43
N THR A 122 -5.77 0.98 4.73
CA THR A 122 -5.36 -0.21 4.01
C THR A 122 -4.37 0.21 2.91
N MET A 123 -4.75 1.01 1.91
CA MET A 123 -3.92 1.30 0.74
C MET A 123 -2.59 2.05 1.00
N LEU A 124 -2.49 2.80 2.09
CA LEU A 124 -1.32 3.65 2.40
C LEU A 124 0.00 2.88 2.49
N PRO A 125 0.07 1.75 3.22
CA PRO A 125 1.06 0.70 3.10
C PRO A 125 1.71 0.48 1.73
N THR A 126 0.91 -0.01 0.78
CA THR A 126 1.36 -0.35 -0.57
C THR A 126 1.88 0.87 -1.31
N PHE A 127 1.23 2.02 -1.10
CA PHE A 127 1.75 3.28 -1.61
C PHE A 127 3.13 3.59 -1.06
N VAL A 128 3.33 3.55 0.26
CA VAL A 128 4.63 3.82 0.88
C VAL A 128 5.71 2.89 0.31
N TYR A 129 5.44 1.59 0.25
CA TYR A 129 6.37 0.60 -0.29
C TYR A 129 6.82 0.93 -1.72
N SER A 130 5.88 1.31 -2.59
CA SER A 130 6.16 1.62 -3.99
C SER A 130 7.08 2.84 -4.19
N TRP A 131 7.34 3.59 -3.12
CA TRP A 131 8.21 4.77 -3.07
C TRP A 131 9.46 4.59 -2.21
N LEU A 132 9.69 3.41 -1.61
CA LEU A 132 10.90 3.14 -0.84
C LEU A 132 12.11 2.91 -1.75
N ASP A 133 13.23 3.52 -1.38
CA ASP A 133 14.53 3.32 -2.01
C ASP A 133 15.16 2.02 -1.51
N LEU A 134 15.02 0.95 -2.30
CA LEU A 134 15.49 -0.38 -1.93
C LEU A 134 17.01 -0.50 -1.89
N GLU A 135 17.74 0.38 -2.60
CA GLU A 135 19.20 0.32 -2.69
C GLU A 135 19.86 0.96 -1.46
N ASN A 136 19.29 2.07 -0.98
CA ASN A 136 19.86 2.87 0.10
C ASN A 136 19.19 2.66 1.46
N SER A 137 18.06 1.95 1.52
CA SER A 137 17.32 1.66 2.75
C SER A 137 17.41 0.18 3.14
N PRO A 138 18.32 -0.23 4.04
CA PRO A 138 18.41 -1.62 4.51
C PRO A 138 17.10 -2.19 5.08
N PRO A 139 16.25 -1.42 5.81
CA PRO A 139 14.93 -1.89 6.19
C PRO A 139 14.00 -2.15 4.99
N ALA A 140 14.02 -1.28 3.97
CA ALA A 140 13.21 -1.49 2.77
C ALA A 140 13.69 -2.68 1.94
N TYR A 141 15.01 -2.90 1.87
CA TYR A 141 15.57 -4.06 1.20
C TYR A 141 15.15 -5.38 1.86
N ARG A 142 15.24 -5.46 3.21
CA ARG A 142 14.77 -6.65 3.95
C ARG A 142 13.29 -6.91 3.74
N LEU A 143 12.48 -5.86 3.84
CA LEU A 143 11.06 -5.92 3.52
C LEU A 143 10.84 -6.49 2.11
N HIS A 144 11.54 -5.97 1.10
CA HIS A 144 11.43 -6.45 -0.27
C HIS A 144 11.79 -7.93 -0.39
N GLN A 145 12.86 -8.39 0.26
CA GLN A 145 13.27 -9.79 0.25
C GLN A 145 12.21 -10.70 0.88
N GLU A 146 11.69 -10.32 2.05
CA GLU A 146 10.64 -11.08 2.76
C GLU A 146 9.38 -11.20 1.90
N LEU A 147 8.99 -10.13 1.20
CA LEU A 147 7.86 -10.15 0.27
C LEU A 147 8.10 -11.08 -0.92
N VAL A 148 9.29 -11.04 -1.53
CA VAL A 148 9.65 -11.92 -2.65
C VAL A 148 9.66 -13.39 -2.23
N GLU A 149 10.23 -13.71 -1.06
CA GLU A 149 10.25 -15.08 -0.52
C GLU A 149 8.83 -15.61 -0.30
N LEU A 150 7.93 -14.79 0.25
CA LEU A 150 6.54 -15.17 0.48
C LEU A 150 5.78 -15.40 -0.84
N MET A 151 6.07 -14.62 -1.89
CA MET A 151 5.50 -14.84 -3.22
C MET A 151 5.96 -16.16 -3.82
N GLU A 152 7.26 -16.48 -3.72
CA GLU A 152 7.80 -17.75 -4.21
C GLU A 152 7.21 -18.95 -3.45
N GLU A 153 6.98 -18.82 -2.15
CA GLU A 153 6.30 -19.85 -1.34
C GLU A 153 4.84 -20.04 -1.77
N GLU A 154 4.11 -18.95 -2.00
CA GLU A 154 2.70 -18.99 -2.42
C GLU A 154 2.56 -19.63 -3.81
N GLU A 155 3.42 -19.24 -4.77
CA GLU A 155 3.49 -19.86 -6.09
C GLU A 155 3.84 -21.35 -6.02
N ALA A 156 4.80 -21.73 -5.16
CA ALA A 156 5.18 -23.13 -4.95
C ALA A 156 4.04 -23.99 -4.38
N THR A 157 3.17 -23.39 -3.55
CA THR A 157 1.94 -24.06 -3.08
C THR A 157 0.83 -24.10 -4.13
N LYS A 158 0.61 -23.02 -4.89
CA LYS A 158 -0.38 -22.99 -5.99
C LYS A 158 -0.05 -23.99 -7.11
N GLY A 159 1.24 -24.24 -7.37
CA GLY A 159 1.69 -25.26 -8.33
C GLY A 159 1.58 -26.73 -7.85
N ARG A 160 1.36 -26.98 -6.55
CA ARG A 160 1.20 -28.34 -6.00
C ARG A 160 -0.24 -28.85 -6.01
N ASP A 161 -1.22 -27.95 -6.01
CA ASP A 161 -2.66 -28.24 -5.92
C ASP A 161 -3.39 -28.04 -7.27
N ASP A 162 -2.73 -28.26 -8.40
CA ASP A 162 -3.44 -28.43 -9.68
C ASP A 162 -3.78 -29.92 -9.91
N PRO A 163 -5.03 -30.36 -9.63
CA PRO A 163 -5.45 -31.74 -9.87
C PRO A 163 -5.47 -32.12 -11.35
N TYR A 164 -5.36 -31.16 -12.29
CA TYR A 164 -5.35 -31.43 -13.73
C TYR A 164 -3.94 -31.65 -14.31
N LEU A 165 -2.87 -31.41 -13.54
CA LEU A 165 -1.48 -31.70 -13.96
C LEU A 165 -0.96 -33.04 -13.44
N GLN A 166 -1.63 -33.69 -12.47
CA GLN A 166 -1.21 -34.98 -11.93
C GLN A 166 -1.67 -36.21 -12.76
N GLU A 167 -2.58 -36.06 -13.71
CA GLU A 167 -3.11 -37.19 -14.49
C GLU A 167 -2.38 -37.48 -15.82
N THR A 168 -1.43 -36.65 -16.26
CA THR A 168 -0.80 -36.82 -17.59
C THR A 168 0.44 -37.69 -17.63
N HIS A 169 0.95 -38.19 -16.49
CA HIS A 169 2.15 -39.04 -16.47
C HIS A 169 1.95 -40.50 -16.05
N THR A 170 0.71 -40.94 -15.83
CA THR A 170 0.44 -42.33 -15.38
C THR A 170 -0.37 -43.17 -16.36
N ARG A 171 -0.46 -42.77 -17.65
CA ARG A 171 -1.34 -43.45 -18.61
C ARG A 171 -0.74 -43.83 -19.97
N ASP A 172 0.58 -43.90 -20.11
CA ASP A 172 1.24 -44.40 -21.33
C ASP A 172 2.12 -45.65 -21.12
N TYR A 173 2.08 -46.28 -19.93
CA TYR A 173 2.89 -47.47 -19.62
C TYR A 173 2.11 -48.79 -19.46
N GLN A 174 0.85 -48.86 -19.90
CA GLN A 174 0.03 -50.07 -19.76
C GLN A 174 -0.55 -50.68 -21.06
N ASP A 175 -0.06 -50.30 -22.24
CA ASP A 175 -0.50 -50.92 -23.51
C ASP A 175 0.61 -51.64 -24.29
N ARG A 176 1.57 -52.26 -23.58
CA ARG A 176 2.51 -53.21 -24.19
C ARG A 176 2.73 -54.49 -23.39
N HIS A 177 1.68 -55.13 -22.89
CA HIS A 177 1.79 -56.52 -22.44
C HIS A 177 0.44 -57.23 -22.46
N TRP A 178 -0.10 -57.52 -23.65
CA TRP A 178 -0.92 -58.73 -23.84
C TRP A 178 -0.74 -59.25 -25.27
N HIS A 179 -0.51 -60.56 -25.34
CA HIS A 179 -0.19 -61.39 -26.50
C HIS A 179 -1.32 -61.50 -27.52
#